data_AF-A0AAV4K0E1-F1
#
_entry.id   AF-A0AAV4K0E1-F1
#
_cell.length_a   1.000
_cell.length_b   1.000
_cell.length_c   1.000
_cell.angle_alpha   90.00
_cell.angle_beta   90.00
_cell.angle_gamma   90.00
#
_symmetry.space_group_name_H-M   'P 1'
#
loop_
_entity.id
_entity.type
_entity.pdbx_description
1 polymer ?
#
loop_
_entity_poly.entity_id
_entity_poly.type
_entity_poly.pdbx_seq_one_letter_code
_entity_poly.pdbx_strand_id
1 'polypeptide(L)'
;MIALSAAASAASVTLQPGQTGQLADKKITVLRVQDSRCAPDVQCIRAGELVAKVLMSEQGRCRFLTLQLPEEKNAEWRGVRLEQATFGKQPRLTFTDEQR
;
A
#
# COMPACT_ATOMS: atom_id res chain seq x y z
N MET A 1 -24.10 22.88 22.96
CA MET A 1 -23.46 22.64 21.64
C MET A 1 -22.71 21.34 21.73
N ILE A 2 -23.16 20.29 21.03
CA ILE A 2 -22.47 18.99 21.01
C ILE A 2 -21.45 19.08 19.87
N ALA A 3 -20.16 19.13 20.20
CA ALA A 3 -19.10 19.04 19.22
C ALA A 3 -18.99 17.57 18.78
N LEU A 4 -19.45 17.27 17.55
CA LEU A 4 -19.13 16.02 16.88
C LEU A 4 -17.67 16.11 16.41
N SER A 5 -16.76 15.55 17.19
CA SER A 5 -15.39 15.30 16.74
C SER A 5 -15.43 14.16 15.73
N ALA A 6 -15.54 14.49 14.43
CA ALA A 6 -15.29 13.54 13.37
C ALA A 6 -13.80 13.16 13.39
N ALA A 7 -13.46 12.11 14.14
CA ALA A 7 -12.21 11.40 13.91
C ALA A 7 -12.34 10.76 12.52
N ALA A 8 -11.79 11.40 11.50
CA ALA A 8 -11.53 10.75 10.23
C ALA A 8 -10.49 9.66 10.51
N SER A 9 -10.95 8.45 10.84
CA SER A 9 -10.06 7.31 10.98
C SER A 9 -9.49 7.01 9.60
N ALA A 10 -8.16 7.17 9.48
CA ALA A 10 -7.35 6.54 8.46
C ALA A 10 -7.88 5.13 8.17
N ALA A 11 -8.38 4.88 6.96
CA ALA A 11 -8.71 3.52 6.59
C ALA A 11 -7.38 2.83 6.28
N SER A 12 -7.19 1.62 6.79
CA SER A 12 -6.12 0.75 6.35
C SER A 12 -6.67 -0.60 5.97
N VAL A 13 -6.05 -1.22 4.97
CA VAL A 13 -6.40 -2.57 4.53
C VAL A 13 -5.14 -3.38 4.31
N THR A 14 -5.12 -4.60 4.86
CA THR A 14 -4.01 -5.54 4.64
C THR A 14 -4.40 -6.57 3.59
N LEU A 15 -3.61 -6.68 2.51
CA LEU A 15 -3.88 -7.59 1.40
C LEU A 15 -2.62 -8.37 0.99
N GLN A 16 -2.82 -9.53 0.39
CA GLN A 16 -1.77 -10.35 -0.23
C GLN A 16 -1.88 -10.29 -1.77
N PRO A 17 -0.84 -10.70 -2.52
CA PRO A 17 -0.93 -10.82 -3.97
C PRO A 17 -2.14 -11.64 -4.41
N GLY A 18 -2.90 -11.12 -5.38
CA GLY A 18 -4.15 -11.70 -5.89
C GLY A 18 -5.41 -11.34 -5.10
N GLN A 19 -5.27 -10.75 -3.91
CA GLN A 19 -6.42 -10.35 -3.10
C GLN A 19 -6.95 -8.97 -3.49
N THR A 20 -8.22 -8.77 -3.17
CA THR A 20 -8.92 -7.50 -3.33
C THR A 20 -9.57 -7.10 -2.03
N GLY A 21 -9.44 -5.83 -1.65
CA GLY A 21 -10.06 -5.26 -0.44
C GLY A 21 -10.62 -3.88 -0.68
N GLN A 22 -11.41 -3.42 0.29
CA GLN A 22 -11.96 -2.07 0.31
C GLN A 22 -11.09 -1.19 1.22
N LEU A 23 -10.76 0.00 0.75
CA LEU A 23 -10.03 1.04 1.47
C LEU A 23 -10.81 2.35 1.30
N ALA A 24 -11.52 2.77 2.35
CA ALA A 24 -12.51 3.85 2.26
C ALA A 24 -13.49 3.63 1.09
N ASP A 25 -13.59 4.57 0.16
CA ASP A 25 -14.42 4.51 -1.06
C ASP A 25 -13.72 3.86 -2.27
N LYS A 26 -12.50 3.34 -2.08
CA LYS A 26 -11.65 2.74 -3.12
C LYS A 26 -11.59 1.24 -2.96
N LYS A 27 -11.60 0.52 -4.09
CA LYS A 27 -11.35 -0.92 -4.14
C LYS A 27 -9.93 -1.16 -4.65
N ILE A 28 -9.13 -1.88 -3.87
CA ILE A 28 -7.72 -2.15 -4.15
C ILE A 28 -7.54 -3.63 -4.46
N THR A 29 -7.01 -3.96 -5.62
CA THR A 29 -6.60 -5.32 -6.00
C THR A 29 -5.09 -5.37 -6.15
N VAL A 30 -4.44 -6.29 -5.43
CA VAL A 30 -3.00 -6.50 -5.55
C VAL A 30 -2.73 -7.45 -6.71
N LEU A 31 -2.11 -6.95 -7.77
CA LEU A 31 -1.87 -7.74 -8.98
C LEU A 31 -0.55 -8.49 -8.91
N ARG A 32 0.51 -7.78 -8.51
CA ARG A 32 1.86 -8.34 -8.45
C ARG A 32 2.68 -7.62 -7.39
N VAL A 33 3.56 -8.38 -6.75
CA VAL A 33 4.57 -7.85 -5.82
C VAL A 33 5.92 -8.35 -6.26
N GLN A 34 6.89 -7.45 -6.25
CA GLN A 34 8.30 -7.76 -6.39
C GLN A 34 9.01 -7.24 -5.14
N ASP A 35 9.52 -8.15 -4.33
CA ASP A 35 10.27 -7.80 -3.13
C ASP A 35 11.76 -8.05 -3.37
N SER A 36 12.54 -6.98 -3.38
CA SER A 36 14.01 -7.02 -3.48
C SER A 36 14.68 -6.52 -2.21
N ARG A 37 13.89 -6.30 -1.15
CA ARG A 37 14.43 -5.90 0.16
C ARG A 37 15.30 -7.02 0.73
N CYS A 38 16.31 -6.63 1.48
CA CYS A 38 17.14 -7.59 2.19
C CYS A 38 16.32 -8.24 3.32
N ALA A 39 16.35 -9.56 3.42
CA ALA A 39 15.73 -10.27 4.54
C ALA A 39 16.44 -9.89 5.86
N PRO A 40 15.71 -9.84 6.99
CA PRO A 40 16.24 -9.34 8.26
C PRO A 40 17.39 -10.19 8.83
N ASP A 41 17.55 -11.42 8.39
CA ASP A 41 18.58 -12.39 8.80
C ASP A 41 19.76 -12.48 7.82
N VAL A 42 19.85 -11.58 6.83
CA VAL A 42 20.88 -11.59 5.79
C VAL A 42 21.65 -10.27 5.76
N GLN A 43 22.97 -10.34 5.58
CA GLN A 43 23.80 -9.14 5.41
C GLN A 43 23.92 -8.78 3.93
N CYS A 44 23.16 -7.77 3.49
CA CYS A 44 23.22 -7.26 2.11
C CYS A 44 24.14 -6.03 2.00
N ILE A 45 24.87 -5.94 0.89
CA ILE A 45 25.66 -4.73 0.54
C ILE A 45 24.74 -3.53 0.26
N ARG A 46 23.54 -3.79 -0.30
CA ARG A 46 22.49 -2.78 -0.52
C ARG A 46 21.13 -3.44 -0.28
N ALA A 47 20.27 -2.80 0.50
CA ALA A 47 18.86 -3.19 0.59
C ALA A 47 18.12 -2.67 -0.64
N GLY A 48 17.38 -3.55 -1.31
CA GLY A 48 16.46 -3.13 -2.36
C GLY A 48 15.12 -2.66 -1.79
N GLU A 49 14.14 -2.65 -2.68
CA GLU A 49 12.82 -2.06 -2.48
C GLU A 49 11.74 -3.12 -2.67
N LEU A 50 10.55 -2.89 -2.14
CA LEU A 50 9.36 -3.66 -2.51
C LEU A 50 8.50 -2.82 -3.45
N VAL A 51 8.17 -3.38 -4.61
CA VAL A 51 7.31 -2.75 -5.61
C VAL A 51 6.01 -3.54 -5.72
N ALA A 52 4.88 -2.89 -5.46
CA ALA A 52 3.55 -3.44 -5.58
C ALA A 52 2.80 -2.81 -6.78
N LYS A 53 2.35 -3.64 -7.72
CA LYS A 53 1.45 -3.24 -8.80
C LYS A 53 0.02 -3.52 -8.38
N VAL A 54 -0.79 -2.48 -8.30
CA VAL A 54 -2.18 -2.56 -7.83
C VAL A 54 -3.14 -1.97 -8.86
N LEU A 55 -4.34 -2.52 -8.88
CA LEU A 55 -5.49 -1.90 -9.54
C LEU A 55 -6.33 -1.21 -8.47
N MET A 56 -6.50 0.09 -8.62
CA MET A 56 -7.40 0.89 -7.80
C MET A 56 -8.64 1.23 -8.60
N SER A 57 -9.82 0.96 -8.03
CA SER A 57 -11.10 1.36 -8.58
C SER A 57 -11.80 2.33 -7.63
N GLU A 58 -12.21 3.48 -8.13
CA GLU A 58 -12.87 4.55 -7.37
C GLU A 58 -13.93 5.19 -8.26
N GLN A 59 -15.18 5.24 -7.79
CA GLN A 59 -16.30 5.86 -8.52
C GLN A 59 -16.44 5.42 -9.99
N GLY A 60 -16.26 4.12 -10.25
CA GLY A 60 -16.35 3.53 -11.60
C GLY A 60 -15.14 3.80 -12.50
N ARG A 61 -14.08 4.46 -11.99
CA ARG A 61 -12.81 4.65 -12.71
C ARG A 61 -11.76 3.69 -12.16
N CYS A 62 -11.02 3.06 -13.07
CA CYS A 62 -9.93 2.16 -12.75
C CYS A 62 -8.58 2.81 -13.07
N ARG A 63 -7.59 2.65 -12.19
CA ARG A 63 -6.22 3.12 -12.38
C ARG A 63 -5.23 2.03 -11.96
N PHE A 64 -4.21 1.81 -12.77
CA PHE A 64 -3.07 0.98 -12.37
C PHE A 64 -2.04 1.84 -11.66
N LEU A 65 -1.67 1.45 -10.44
CA LEU A 65 -0.67 2.15 -9.64
C LEU A 65 0.52 1.23 -9.40
N THR A 66 1.71 1.82 -9.38
CA THR A 66 2.94 1.17 -8.92
C THR A 66 3.37 1.86 -7.65
N LEU A 67 3.25 1.18 -6.52
CA LEU A 67 3.59 1.65 -5.19
C LEU A 67 4.92 1.02 -4.74
N GLN A 68 5.71 1.75 -3.97
CA GLN A 68 7.03 1.31 -3.54
C GLN A 68 7.19 1.46 -2.02
N LEU A 69 7.98 0.56 -1.42
CA LEU A 69 8.38 0.60 -0.02
C LEU A 69 9.90 0.32 0.12
N PRO A 70 10.68 1.22 0.74
CA PRO A 70 10.30 2.59 1.14
C PRO A 70 9.78 3.45 -0.02
N GLU A 71 8.95 4.42 0.31
CA GLU A 71 8.43 5.35 -0.70
C GLU A 71 9.53 6.29 -1.20
N GLU A 72 9.49 6.64 -2.49
CA GLU A 72 10.39 7.64 -3.05
C GLU A 72 10.13 9.02 -2.42
N LYS A 73 11.20 9.77 -2.11
CA LYS A 73 11.13 11.05 -1.38
C LYS A 73 10.19 12.11 -1.97
N ASN A 74 9.87 12.02 -3.26
CA ASN A 74 9.01 12.96 -3.97
C ASN A 74 7.86 12.25 -4.70
N ALA A 75 7.43 11.09 -4.21
CA ALA A 75 6.33 10.36 -4.82
C ALA A 75 5.05 11.22 -4.75
N GLU A 76 4.41 11.41 -5.91
CA GLU A 76 3.12 12.10 -5.97
C GLU A 76 2.04 11.27 -5.25
N TRP A 77 1.21 11.96 -4.47
CA TRP A 77 0.05 11.34 -3.83
C TRP A 77 -0.97 10.90 -4.88
N ARG A 78 -1.28 9.60 -4.90
CA ARG A 78 -2.21 8.99 -5.86
C ARG A 78 -3.48 8.44 -5.22
N GLY A 79 -3.77 8.88 -3.98
CA GLY A 79 -4.96 8.47 -3.22
C GLY A 79 -4.80 7.19 -2.40
N VAL A 80 -3.67 6.50 -2.52
CA VAL A 80 -3.31 5.32 -1.71
C VAL A 80 -1.80 5.23 -1.61
N ARG A 81 -1.30 4.78 -0.46
CA ARG A 81 0.12 4.51 -0.20
C ARG A 81 0.29 3.12 0.38
N LEU A 82 1.44 2.52 0.08
CA LEU A 82 1.88 1.29 0.74
C LEU A 82 2.63 1.67 2.01
N GLU A 83 2.03 1.39 3.17
CA GLU A 83 2.58 1.79 4.46
C GLU A 83 3.57 0.74 4.99
N GLN A 84 3.19 -0.54 4.90
CA GLN A 84 3.96 -1.63 5.46
C GLN A 84 3.88 -2.87 4.58
N ALA A 85 4.91 -3.72 4.67
CA ALA A 85 4.90 -5.03 4.04
C ALA A 85 5.73 -6.04 4.83
N THR A 86 5.17 -7.22 5.08
CA THR A 86 5.93 -8.35 5.65
C THR A 86 6.90 -8.94 4.62
N PHE A 87 7.86 -9.74 5.07
CA PHE A 87 8.72 -10.55 4.18
C PHE A 87 8.06 -11.90 3.84
N GLY A 88 8.50 -12.53 2.75
CA GLY A 88 8.13 -13.89 2.37
C GLY A 88 7.51 -14.02 0.97
N LYS A 89 7.14 -15.26 0.58
CA LYS A 89 6.59 -15.56 -0.75
C LYS A 89 5.22 -14.91 -1.02
N GLN A 90 4.41 -14.71 0.02
CA GLN A 90 3.13 -14.00 -0.04
C GLN A 90 3.11 -12.90 1.01
N PRO A 91 3.81 -11.77 0.75
CA PRO A 91 3.90 -10.69 1.71
C PRO A 91 2.51 -10.09 1.95
N ARG A 92 2.20 -9.79 3.21
CA ARG A 92 1.03 -8.99 3.58
C ARG A 92 1.41 -7.52 3.41
N LEU A 93 0.63 -6.79 2.62
CA LEU A 93 0.81 -5.38 2.28
C LEU A 93 -0.28 -4.57 2.98
N THR A 94 0.10 -3.58 3.77
CA THR A 94 -0.84 -2.66 4.40
C THR A 94 -0.91 -1.39 3.58
N PHE A 95 -2.10 -1.10 3.05
CA PHE A 95 -2.39 0.12 2.30
C PHE A 95 -3.16 1.11 3.17
N THR A 96 -2.90 2.39 2.99
CA THR A 96 -3.57 3.50 3.69
C THR A 96 -3.98 4.59 2.70
N ASP A 97 -5.05 5.31 3.02
CA ASP A 97 -5.52 6.50 2.31
C ASP A 97 -5.07 7.81 2.96
N GLU A 98 -4.24 7.75 4.00
CA GLU A 98 -3.66 8.96 4.62
C GLU A 98 -2.53 9.58 3.79
N GLN A 99 -2.68 10.86 3.51
CA GLN A 99 -1.62 11.70 2.94
C GLN A 99 -0.75 12.25 4.08
N ARG A 100 0.48 11.75 4.21
CA ARG A 100 1.53 12.30 5.09
C ARG A 100 2.63 12.96 4.28
#